data_AF-A0A3C0ZV82-F1
#
_entry.id   AF-A0A3C0ZV82-F1
#
_cell.length_a   1.000
_cell.length_b   1.000
_cell.length_c   1.000
_cell.angle_alpha   90.00
_cell.angle_beta   90.00
_cell.angle_gamma   90.00
#
_symmetry.space_group_name_H-M   'P 1'
#
loop_
_entity.id
_entity.type
_entity.pdbx_description
1 polymer ?
#
loop_
_entity_poly.entity_id
_entity_poly.type
_entity_poly.pdbx_seq_one_letter_code
_entity_poly.pdbx_strand_id
1 'polypeptide(L)'
;FWMIEPEFCFADLTDNMQLAEDMLKYIIRYVLENAPEEMNFFNQFIDKGLLDRLNHVLNSDFGHVTYTEAVRILEKHNDEFDYKVSWGC
;
A
#
# COMPACT_ATOMS: atom_id res chain seq x y z
N PHE A 1 4.44 18.27 -7.96
CA PHE A 1 4.57 16.97 -7.27
C PHE A 1 6.05 16.68 -7.10
N TRP A 2 6.40 15.80 -6.16
CA TRP A 2 7.77 15.30 -5.97
C TRP A 2 7.72 13.78 -6.08
N MET A 3 8.73 13.17 -6.69
CA MET A 3 8.85 11.73 -6.85
C MET A 3 10.13 11.25 -6.19
N ILE A 4 10.07 10.08 -5.56
CA ILE A 4 11.22 9.37 -5.01
C ILE A 4 11.28 8.04 -5.75
N GLU A 5 12.29 7.87 -6.59
CA GLU A 5 12.42 6.78 -7.56
C GLU A 5 13.76 6.05 -7.33
N PRO A 6 13.84 5.14 -6.36
CA PRO A 6 15.08 4.41 -6.08
C PRO A 6 15.38 3.39 -7.18
N GLU A 7 16.66 3.27 -7.54
CA GLU A 7 17.17 2.26 -8.47
C GLU A 7 18.39 1.58 -7.83
N PHE A 8 18.53 0.26 -7.99
CA PHE A 8 19.63 -0.50 -7.39
C PHE A 8 20.03 -1.70 -8.25
N CYS A 9 21.34 -1.98 -8.28
CA CYS A 9 21.90 -3.01 -9.16
C CYS A 9 21.62 -4.42 -8.65
N PHE A 10 21.56 -5.38 -9.59
CA PHE A 10 21.37 -6.81 -9.32
C PHE A 10 20.04 -7.19 -8.67
N ALA A 11 19.04 -6.31 -8.78
CA ALA A 11 17.70 -6.51 -8.27
C ALA A 11 16.77 -7.05 -9.34
N ASP A 12 15.87 -7.95 -8.95
CA ASP A 12 14.73 -8.35 -9.76
C ASP A 12 13.41 -7.75 -9.24
N LEU A 13 12.28 -8.21 -9.81
CA LEU A 13 10.96 -7.72 -9.42
C LEU A 13 10.62 -8.05 -7.96
N THR A 14 11.05 -9.20 -7.45
CA THR A 14 10.80 -9.61 -6.07
C THR A 14 11.58 -8.72 -5.11
N ASP A 15 12.84 -8.42 -5.43
CA ASP A 15 13.63 -7.47 -4.64
C ASP A 15 12.99 -6.08 -4.62
N ASN A 16 12.46 -5.64 -5.77
CA ASN A 16 11.81 -4.33 -5.86
C ASN A 16 10.49 -4.27 -5.05
N MET A 17 9.68 -5.33 -5.09
CA MET A 17 8.47 -5.42 -4.27
C MET A 17 8.80 -5.39 -2.77
N GLN A 18 9.83 -6.13 -2.35
CA GLN A 18 10.29 -6.14 -0.95
C GLN A 18 10.79 -4.75 -0.53
N LEU A 19 11.62 -4.09 -1.35
CA LEU A 19 12.12 -2.75 -1.04
C LEU A 19 10.98 -1.73 -0.91
N ALA A 20 9.98 -1.80 -1.78
CA ALA A 20 8.83 -0.92 -1.73
C ALA A 20 8.03 -1.09 -0.42
N GLU A 21 7.80 -2.34 -0.01
CA GLU A 21 7.14 -2.66 1.27
C GLU A 21 7.96 -2.15 2.47
N ASP A 22 9.27 -2.45 2.48
CA ASP A 22 10.17 -2.05 3.56
C ASP A 22 10.27 -0.52 3.69
N MET A 23 10.35 0.19 2.57
CA MET A 23 10.39 1.65 2.54
C MET A 23 9.11 2.24 3.15
N LEU A 24 7.93 1.74 2.75
CA LEU A 24 6.65 2.20 3.29
C LEU A 24 6.56 1.93 4.80
N LYS A 25 6.84 0.70 5.23
CA LYS A 25 6.82 0.32 6.65
C LYS A 25 7.81 1.15 7.47
N TYR A 26 9.01 1.41 6.94
CA TYR A 26 10.02 2.24 7.59
C TYR A 26 9.53 3.69 7.76
N ILE A 27 9.03 4.32 6.70
CA ILE A 27 8.56 5.71 6.76
C ILE A 27 7.39 5.85 7.74
N ILE A 28 6.43 4.93 7.72
CA ILE A 28 5.30 4.94 8.66
C ILE A 28 5.82 4.87 10.09
N ARG A 29 6.71 3.92 10.39
CA ARG A 29 7.32 3.77 11.72
C ARG A 29 8.07 5.03 12.14
N TYR A 30 8.89 5.56 11.25
CA TYR A 30 9.68 6.76 11.50
C TYR A 30 8.81 7.95 11.87
N VAL A 31 7.72 8.19 11.15
CA VAL A 31 6.81 9.31 11.42
C VAL A 31 6.03 9.11 12.73
N LEU A 32 5.58 7.88 13.02
CA LEU A 32 4.90 7.57 14.29
C LEU A 32 5.82 7.76 15.50
N GLU A 33 7.11 7.46 15.36
CA GLU A 33 8.10 7.61 16.44
C GLU A 33 8.59 9.06 16.59
N ASN A 34 8.80 9.78 15.49
CA ASN A 34 9.47 11.09 15.50
C ASN A 34 8.50 12.29 15.43
N ALA A 35 7.23 12.08 15.09
CA ALA A 35 6.20 13.12 15.03
C ALA A 35 4.87 12.70 15.70
N PRO A 36 4.88 12.17 16.94
CA PRO A 36 3.68 11.63 17.57
C PRO A 36 2.61 12.69 17.88
N GLU A 37 3.00 13.95 18.13
CA GLU A 37 2.06 15.03 18.40
C GLU A 37 1.25 15.39 17.16
N GLU A 38 1.92 15.54 16.00
CA GLU A 38 1.28 15.80 14.72
C GLU A 38 0.38 14.63 14.30
N MET A 39 0.84 13.39 14.49
CA MET A 39 0.04 12.21 14.15
C MET A 39 -1.22 12.12 15.02
N ASN A 40 -1.13 12.43 16.31
CA ASN A 40 -2.31 12.49 17.19
C ASN A 40 -3.26 13.62 16.79
N PHE A 41 -2.72 14.79 16.43
CA PHE A 41 -3.53 15.91 15.92
C PHE A 41 -4.29 15.51 14.66
N PHE A 42 -3.61 14.92 13.67
CA PHE A 42 -4.27 14.48 12.43
C PHE A 42 -5.31 13.39 12.70
N ASN A 43 -5.02 12.47 13.61
CA ASN A 43 -5.97 11.45 14.00
C ASN A 43 -7.23 12.06 14.64
N GLN A 44 -7.11 13.08 15.47
CA GLN A 44 -8.27 13.67 16.14
C GLN A 44 -9.12 14.54 15.20
N PHE A 45 -8.47 15.33 14.35
CA PHE A 45 -9.13 16.45 13.67
C PHE A 45 -9.29 16.27 12.16
N ILE A 46 -8.48 15.43 11.52
CA ILE A 46 -8.50 15.24 10.06
C ILE A 46 -9.08 13.88 9.70
N ASP A 47 -8.57 12.80 10.30
CA ASP A 47 -8.98 11.43 10.00
C ASP A 47 -8.92 10.54 11.26
N LYS A 48 -10.09 10.27 11.82
CA LYS A 48 -10.28 9.52 13.08
C LYS A 48 -9.77 8.08 13.08
N GLY A 49 -9.48 7.51 11.90
CA GLY A 49 -8.92 6.16 11.77
C GLY A 49 -7.48 6.15 11.26
N LEU A 50 -6.79 7.30 11.23
CA LEU A 50 -5.44 7.41 10.69
C LEU A 50 -4.46 6.46 11.39
N LEU A 51 -4.38 6.54 12.72
CA LEU A 51 -3.44 5.73 13.49
C LEU A 51 -3.74 4.23 13.35
N ASP A 52 -5.01 3.85 13.40
CA ASP A 52 -5.41 2.44 13.25
C ASP A 52 -5.03 1.91 11.86
N ARG A 53 -5.26 2.70 10.81
CA ARG A 53 -4.89 2.33 9.44
C ARG A 53 -3.38 2.24 9.25
N LEU A 54 -2.61 3.20 9.77
CA LEU A 54 -1.15 3.17 9.68
C LEU A 54 -0.58 1.96 10.43
N ASN A 55 -1.09 1.67 11.63
CA ASN A 55 -0.70 0.48 12.38
C ASN A 55 -1.12 -0.80 11.67
N HIS A 56 -2.28 -0.83 11.03
CA HIS A 56 -2.71 -1.99 10.25
C HIS A 56 -1.77 -2.27 9.07
N VAL A 57 -1.39 -1.24 8.31
CA VAL A 57 -0.42 -1.37 7.21
C VAL A 57 0.95 -1.82 7.72
N LEU A 58 1.40 -1.26 8.85
CA LEU A 58 2.70 -1.58 9.44
C LEU A 58 2.80 -3.06 9.86
N ASN A 59 1.70 -3.64 10.34
CA ASN A 59 1.66 -4.99 10.91
C ASN A 59 1.12 -6.07 9.97
N SER A 60 0.61 -5.69 8.80
CA SER A 60 0.12 -6.64 7.80
C SER A 60 1.22 -7.02 6.81
N ASP A 61 1.15 -8.24 6.30
CA ASP A 61 1.95 -8.69 5.17
C ASP A 61 1.30 -8.23 3.86
N PHE A 62 2.10 -7.79 2.90
CA PHE A 62 1.56 -7.33 1.63
C PHE A 62 1.25 -8.52 0.72
N GLY A 63 0.03 -8.56 0.20
CA GLY A 63 -0.39 -9.59 -0.73
C GLY A 63 0.24 -9.39 -2.11
N HIS A 64 1.01 -10.39 -2.57
CA HIS A 64 1.50 -10.42 -3.95
C HIS A 64 0.51 -11.14 -4.86
N VAL A 65 -0.10 -10.39 -5.78
CA VAL A 65 -1.12 -10.89 -6.70
C VAL A 65 -0.70 -10.58 -8.13
N THR A 66 -0.70 -11.60 -8.99
CA THR A 66 -0.46 -11.39 -10.42
C THR A 66 -1.64 -10.68 -11.05
N TYR A 67 -1.42 -9.94 -12.15
CA TYR A 67 -2.51 -9.31 -12.90
C TYR A 67 -3.63 -10.30 -13.25
N THR A 68 -3.27 -11.50 -13.74
CA THR A 68 -4.24 -12.55 -14.08
C THR A 68 -5.06 -13.00 -12.87
N GLU A 69 -4.43 -13.13 -11.70
CA GLU A 69 -5.14 -13.49 -10.48
C GLU A 69 -6.08 -12.38 -10.02
N ALA A 70 -5.62 -11.11 -10.07
CA ALA A 70 -6.45 -9.97 -9.74
C ALA A 70 -7.71 -9.92 -10.62
N VAL A 71 -7.55 -10.06 -11.94
CA VAL A 71 -8.68 -10.12 -12.88
C VAL A 71 -9.62 -11.27 -12.53
N ARG A 72 -9.09 -12.47 -12.26
CA ARG A 72 -9.92 -13.64 -11.89
C ARG A 72 -10.71 -13.42 -10.60
N ILE A 73 -10.15 -12.71 -9.63
CA ILE A 73 -10.85 -12.35 -8.38
C ILE A 73 -12.00 -11.39 -8.70
N LEU A 74 -11.72 -10.35 -9.49
CA LEU A 74 -12.69 -9.31 -9.84
C LEU A 74 -13.82 -9.83 -10.74
N GLU A 75 -13.52 -10.72 -11.69
CA GLU A 75 -14.49 -11.33 -12.59
C GLU A 75 -15.61 -12.08 -11.84
N LYS A 76 -15.35 -12.59 -10.63
CA LYS A 76 -16.37 -13.25 -9.79
C LYS A 76 -17.43 -12.30 -9.26
N HIS A 77 -17.13 -11.00 -9.23
CA HIS A 77 -17.98 -9.93 -8.70
C HIS A 77 -18.39 -8.96 -9.83
N ASN A 78 -18.41 -9.44 -11.08
CA ASN A 78 -18.65 -8.61 -12.25
C ASN A 78 -20.02 -7.90 -12.22
N ASP A 79 -20.97 -8.40 -11.45
CA ASP A 79 -22.27 -7.79 -11.20
C ASP A 79 -22.17 -6.46 -10.43
N GLU A 80 -21.12 -6.25 -9.64
CA GLU A 80 -20.87 -5.01 -8.88
C GLU A 80 -20.22 -3.91 -9.74
N PHE A 81 -19.74 -4.22 -10.95
CA PHE A 81 -19.05 -3.26 -11.82
C PHE A 81 -19.93 -2.75 -12.97
N ASP A 82 -19.90 -1.42 -13.18
CA ASP A 82 -20.51 -0.74 -14.33
C ASP A 82 -19.88 -1.19 -15.66
N TYR A 83 -18.57 -1.41 -15.66
CA TYR A 83 -17.81 -1.97 -16.78
C TYR A 83 -17.35 -3.38 -16.43
N LYS A 84 -17.71 -4.35 -17.28
CA LYS A 84 -17.36 -5.75 -17.03
C LYS A 84 -15.84 -5.92 -17.09
N VAL A 85 -15.30 -6.41 -15.99
CA VAL A 85 -13.90 -6.80 -15.86
C VAL A 85 -13.69 -8.07 -16.69
N SER A 86 -12.67 -8.02 -17.53
CA SER A 86 -12.17 -9.18 -18.27
C SER A 86 -10.70 -8.97 -18.58
N TRP A 87 -9.98 -10.07 -18.73
CA TRP A 87 -8.53 -10.03 -18.98
C TRP A 87 -8.21 -9.29 -20.30
N GLY A 88 -7.36 -8.27 -20.23
CA GLY A 88 -6.86 -7.54 -21.40
C GLY A 88 -7.81 -6.49 -22.00
N CYS A 89 -8.90 -6.13 -21.31
CA CYS A 89 -9.82 -5.06 -21.71
C CYS A 89 -9.45 -3.70 -21.13
#